data_AF-A7NPF7-F1
#
_entry.id   AF-A7NPF7-F1
#
_cell.length_a   1.000
_cell.length_b   1.000
_cell.length_c   1.000
_cell.angle_alpha   90.00
_cell.angle_beta   90.00
_cell.angle_gamma   90.00
#
_symmetry.space_group_name_H-M   'P 1'
#
loop_
_entity.id
_entity.type
_entity.pdbx_description
1 polymer ?
#
loop_
_entity_poly.entity_id
_entity_poly.type
_entity_poly.pdbx_seq_one_letter_code
_entity_poly.pdbx_strand_id
1 'polypeptide(L)'
;MTDEEPRPACRIGVTAEDLAREADRAVLYGAILAAQRPGVTIKPHLLDAVAALLPAVRAYLNGEENDLSSYALEYARACGAEAFLRSKRKPSAPC
;
A
#
# COMPACT_ATOMS: atom_id res chain seq x y z
N MET A 1 -16.18 -27.24 -28.34
CA MET A 1 -16.05 -25.77 -28.21
C MET A 1 -15.82 -25.52 -26.74
N THR A 2 -14.58 -25.27 -26.33
CA THR A 2 -14.25 -24.97 -24.94
C THR A 2 -14.65 -23.54 -24.67
N ASP A 3 -15.64 -23.40 -23.80
CA ASP A 3 -16.13 -22.16 -23.21
C ASP A 3 -15.03 -21.61 -22.27
N GLU A 4 -13.95 -21.07 -22.85
CA GLU A 4 -12.99 -20.30 -22.06
C GLU A 4 -13.55 -18.89 -21.89
N GLU A 5 -14.09 -18.62 -20.70
CA GLU A 5 -14.47 -17.25 -20.31
C GLU A 5 -13.30 -16.30 -20.63
N PRO A 6 -13.56 -15.18 -21.34
CA PRO A 6 -12.51 -14.25 -21.73
C PRO A 6 -11.88 -13.63 -20.49
N ARG A 7 -10.64 -14.04 -20.19
CA ARG A 7 -9.86 -13.44 -19.09
C ARG A 7 -9.33 -12.07 -19.53
N PRO A 8 -9.42 -11.04 -18.66
CA PRO A 8 -8.75 -9.77 -18.93
C PRO A 8 -7.27 -9.98 -19.20
N ALA A 9 -6.69 -9.26 -20.16
CA ALA A 9 -5.28 -9.39 -20.52
C ALA A 9 -4.33 -9.20 -19.31
N CYS A 10 -4.71 -8.37 -18.35
CA CYS A 10 -3.97 -8.16 -17.09
C CYS A 10 -3.96 -9.37 -16.15
N ARG A 11 -4.66 -10.46 -16.48
CA ARG A 11 -4.70 -11.72 -15.73
C ARG A 11 -4.00 -12.86 -16.45
N ILE A 12 -3.54 -12.66 -17.68
CA ILE A 12 -2.83 -13.69 -18.45
C ILE A 12 -1.40 -13.79 -17.90
N GLY A 13 -0.98 -15.00 -17.51
CA GLY A 13 0.37 -15.27 -17.01
C GLY A 13 0.66 -14.75 -15.59
N VAL A 14 -0.34 -14.23 -14.87
CA VAL A 14 -0.17 -13.74 -13.50
C VAL A 14 -0.10 -14.88 -12.51
N THR A 15 0.92 -14.88 -11.65
CA THR A 15 1.13 -15.90 -10.63
C THR A 15 0.37 -15.58 -9.34
N ALA A 16 0.23 -16.55 -8.42
CA ALA A 16 -0.35 -16.30 -7.10
C ALA A 16 0.48 -15.27 -6.29
N GLU A 17 1.80 -15.28 -6.45
CA GLU A 17 2.70 -14.32 -5.80
C GLU A 17 2.47 -12.88 -6.30
N ASP A 18 2.23 -12.72 -7.61
CA ASP A 18 1.88 -11.41 -8.18
C ASP A 18 0.56 -10.89 -7.61
N LEU A 19 -0.42 -11.77 -7.40
CA LEU A 19 -1.70 -11.42 -6.79
C LEU A 19 -1.55 -11.03 -5.32
N ALA A 20 -0.72 -11.76 -4.57
CA ALA A 20 -0.42 -11.43 -3.18
C ALA A 20 0.26 -10.06 -3.08
N ARG A 21 1.28 -9.82 -3.92
CA ARG A 21 1.98 -8.53 -4.01
C ARG A 21 1.02 -7.38 -4.34
N GLU A 22 0.06 -7.61 -5.23
CA GLU A 22 -0.97 -6.62 -5.56
C GLU A 22 -1.91 -6.34 -4.38
N ALA A 23 -2.29 -7.38 -3.64
CA ALA A 23 -3.11 -7.23 -2.45
C ALA A 23 -2.37 -6.41 -1.38
N ASP A 24 -1.10 -6.70 -1.14
CA ASP A 24 -0.26 -5.94 -0.21
C ASP A 24 -0.12 -4.48 -0.63
N ARG A 25 0.02 -4.23 -1.94
CA ARG A 25 0.05 -2.88 -2.51
C ARG A 25 -1.26 -2.13 -2.27
N ALA A 26 -2.40 -2.80 -2.40
CA ALA A 26 -3.71 -2.22 -2.11
C ALA A 26 -3.85 -1.85 -0.63
N VAL A 27 -3.31 -2.66 0.29
CA VAL A 27 -3.24 -2.34 1.73
C VAL A 27 -2.42 -1.07 1.96
N LEU A 28 -1.24 -0.94 1.35
CA LEU A 28 -0.43 0.27 1.47
C LEU A 28 -1.18 1.52 0.98
N TYR A 29 -1.85 1.44 -0.17
CA TYR A 29 -2.64 2.56 -0.68
C TYR A 29 -3.80 2.93 0.25
N GLY A 30 -4.48 1.94 0.82
CA GLY A 30 -5.51 2.16 1.84
C GLY A 30 -4.96 2.87 3.07
N ALA A 31 -3.80 2.43 3.59
CA ALA A 31 -3.15 3.04 4.75
C ALA A 31 -2.70 4.49 4.48
N ILE A 32 -2.12 4.77 3.31
CA ILE A 32 -1.76 6.13 2.89
C ILE A 32 -3.01 7.01 2.82
N LEU A 33 -4.08 6.50 2.22
CA LEU A 33 -5.33 7.25 2.08
C LEU A 33 -5.97 7.56 3.44
N ALA A 34 -6.00 6.58 4.36
CA ALA A 34 -6.49 6.75 5.73
C ALA A 34 -5.61 7.67 6.59
N ALA A 35 -4.30 7.72 6.31
CA ALA A 35 -3.40 8.66 6.97
C ALA A 35 -3.61 10.11 6.51
N GLN A 36 -3.92 10.32 5.22
CA GLN A 36 -4.07 11.65 4.62
C GLN A 36 -5.49 12.22 4.70
N ARG A 37 -6.52 11.37 4.69
CA ARG A 37 -7.93 11.78 4.64
C ARG A 37 -8.72 11.13 5.79
N PRO A 38 -9.02 11.89 6.86
CA PRO A 38 -9.90 11.42 7.91
C PRO A 38 -11.27 11.02 7.34
N GLY A 39 -11.82 9.88 7.79
CA GLY A 39 -13.16 9.43 7.40
C GLY A 39 -13.26 8.67 6.08
N VAL A 40 -12.15 8.30 5.44
CA VAL A 40 -12.20 7.46 4.23
C VAL A 40 -12.75 6.06 4.55
N THR A 41 -13.60 5.56 3.65
CA THR A 41 -14.10 4.17 3.73
C THR A 41 -13.10 3.24 3.07
N ILE A 42 -12.57 2.30 3.85
CA ILE A 42 -11.72 1.21 3.37
C ILE A 42 -12.58 -0.03 3.13
N LYS A 43 -12.26 -0.80 2.08
CA LYS A 43 -12.98 -2.04 1.77
C LYS A 43 -12.90 -3.02 2.95
N PRO A 44 -13.99 -3.72 3.31
CA PRO A 44 -14.03 -4.54 4.52
C PRO A 44 -12.90 -5.56 4.64
N HIS A 45 -12.58 -6.27 3.56
CA HIS A 45 -11.51 -7.29 3.55
C HIS A 45 -10.09 -6.73 3.68
N LEU A 46 -9.90 -5.41 3.61
CA LEU A 46 -8.61 -4.74 3.81
C LEU A 46 -8.53 -4.00 5.15
N LEU A 47 -9.64 -3.87 5.90
CA LEU A 47 -9.72 -3.01 7.08
C LEU A 47 -8.64 -3.34 8.11
N ASP A 48 -8.52 -4.60 8.50
CA ASP A 48 -7.59 -5.02 9.55
C ASP A 48 -6.13 -4.83 9.12
N ALA A 49 -5.79 -5.19 7.88
CA ALA A 49 -4.46 -5.01 7.33
C ALA A 49 -4.08 -3.53 7.22
N VAL A 50 -5.02 -2.69 6.76
CA VAL A 50 -4.83 -1.23 6.69
C VAL A 50 -4.67 -0.63 8.08
N ALA A 51 -5.48 -1.03 9.04
CA ALA A 51 -5.41 -0.55 10.42
C ALA A 51 -4.07 -0.93 11.07
N ALA A 52 -3.57 -2.14 10.82
CA ALA A 52 -2.28 -2.61 11.31
C ALA A 52 -1.10 -1.81 10.72
N LEU A 53 -1.16 -1.47 9.43
CA LEU A 53 -0.09 -0.73 8.74
C LEU A 53 -0.14 0.79 8.97
N LEU A 54 -1.29 1.33 9.37
CA LEU A 54 -1.54 2.77 9.49
C LEU A 54 -0.54 3.52 10.41
N PRO A 55 -0.13 3.02 11.59
CA PRO A 55 0.84 3.70 12.44
C PRO A 55 2.19 3.90 11.75
N ALA A 56 2.68 2.86 11.06
CA ALA A 56 3.92 2.89 10.31
C ALA A 56 3.89 3.92 9.18
N VAL A 57 2.80 3.92 8.40
CA VAL A 57 2.62 4.88 7.31
C VAL A 57 2.52 6.31 7.85
N ARG A 58 1.84 6.55 8.98
CA ARG A 58 1.79 7.88 9.60
C ARG A 58 3.17 8.36 10.03
N ALA A 59 3.95 7.50 10.70
CA ALA A 59 5.31 7.81 11.11
C ALA A 59 6.18 8.22 9.90
N TYR A 60 6.11 7.42 8.83
CA TYR A 60 6.82 7.72 7.59
C TYR A 60 6.41 9.06 6.96
N LEU A 61 5.10 9.29 6.80
CA LEU A 61 4.59 10.51 6.15
C LEU A 61 4.89 11.79 6.95
N ASN A 62 4.97 11.68 8.28
CA ASN A 62 5.37 12.77 9.17
C ASN A 62 6.90 12.98 9.23
N GLY A 63 7.66 12.08 8.60
CA GLY A 63 9.11 12.17 8.53
C GLY A 63 9.83 11.73 9.79
N GLU A 64 9.17 10.96 10.66
CA GLU A 64 9.78 10.39 11.86
C GLU A 64 10.92 9.43 11.51
N GLU A 65 11.97 9.42 12.34
CA GLU A 65 13.14 8.54 12.20
C GLU A 65 13.08 7.44 13.26
N ASN A 66 12.18 6.48 13.06
CA ASN A 66 11.94 5.36 13.97
C ASN A 66 11.65 4.06 13.21
N ASP A 67 11.55 2.95 13.94
CA ASP A 67 11.33 1.61 13.38
C ASP A 67 10.03 1.52 12.59
N LEU A 68 8.99 2.24 13.02
CA LEU A 68 7.71 2.29 12.31
C LEU A 68 7.83 2.94 10.93
N SER A 69 8.57 4.05 10.84
CA SER A 69 8.87 4.72 9.57
C SER A 69 9.68 3.82 8.63
N SER A 70 10.70 3.14 9.16
CA SER A 70 11.50 2.16 8.41
C SER A 70 10.66 1.00 7.91
N TYR A 71 9.78 0.44 8.76
CA TYR A 71 8.89 -0.66 8.41
C TYR A 71 7.95 -0.31 7.26
N ALA A 72 7.36 0.90 7.25
CA ALA A 72 6.50 1.34 6.15
C ALA A 72 7.27 1.39 4.81
N LEU A 73 8.54 1.81 4.83
CA LEU A 73 9.38 1.84 3.64
C LEU A 73 9.75 0.43 3.15
N GLU A 74 10.09 -0.48 4.06
CA GLU A 74 10.35 -1.89 3.74
C GLU A 74 9.12 -2.58 3.15
N TYR A 75 7.94 -2.37 3.76
CA TYR A 75 6.68 -2.86 3.23
C TYR A 75 6.43 -2.33 1.81
N ALA A 76 6.64 -1.03 1.58
CA ALA A 76 6.47 -0.43 0.27
C ALA A 76 7.45 -0.97 -0.77
N ARG A 77 8.68 -1.32 -0.37
CA ARG A 77 9.66 -1.99 -1.24
C ARG A 77 9.21 -3.38 -1.63
N ALA A 78 8.79 -4.19 -0.66
CA ALA A 78 8.34 -5.56 -0.88
C ALA A 78 7.17 -5.63 -1.87
N CYS A 79 6.24 -4.66 -1.81
CA CYS A 79 5.11 -4.59 -2.74
C CYS A 79 5.36 -3.75 -4.01
N GLY A 80 6.59 -3.25 -4.25
CA GLY A 80 6.94 -2.49 -5.46
C GLY A 80 6.34 -1.07 -5.51
N ALA A 81 5.96 -0.50 -4.36
CA ALA A 81 5.31 0.80 -4.24
C ALA A 81 6.18 1.88 -3.54
N GLU A 82 7.49 1.64 -3.39
CA GLU A 82 8.42 2.58 -2.73
C GLU A 82 8.34 3.99 -3.32
N ALA A 83 8.42 4.13 -4.64
CA ALA A 83 8.39 5.43 -5.31
C ALA A 83 7.09 6.19 -5.00
N PHE A 84 5.97 5.48 -4.94
CA PHE A 84 4.69 6.06 -4.59
C PHE A 84 4.68 6.55 -3.15
N LEU A 85 5.11 5.74 -2.18
CA LEU A 85 5.18 6.14 -0.77
C LEU A 85 6.09 7.37 -0.59
N ARG A 86 7.27 7.38 -1.23
CA ARG A 86 8.20 8.52 -1.20
C ARG A 86 7.56 9.81 -1.69
N SER A 87 6.76 9.76 -2.76
CA SER A 87 6.05 10.93 -3.29
C SER A 87 5.02 11.54 -2.34
N LYS A 88 4.63 10.82 -1.27
CA LYS A 88 3.62 11.26 -0.30
C LYS A 88 4.21 11.84 0.98
N ARG A 89 5.52 11.65 1.22
CA ARG A 89 6.19 12.16 2.42
C ARG A 89 6.10 13.69 2.43
N LYS A 90 5.74 14.28 3.57
CA LYS A 90 5.77 15.74 3.71
C LYS A 90 7.21 16.22 3.50
N PRO A 91 7.44 17.32 2.77
CA PRO A 91 8.74 17.94 2.74
C PRO A 91 9.13 18.31 4.18
N SER A 92 10.37 18.02 4.57
CA SER A 92 10.93 18.56 5.80
C SER A 92 10.81 20.07 5.74
N ALA A 93 10.24 20.69 6.78
CA ALA A 93 10.11 22.14 6.85
C ALA A 93 11.50 22.77 6.60
N PRO A 94 11.62 23.79 5.73
CA PRO A 94 12.87 24.52 5.61
C PRO A 94 13.19 25.14 6.97
N CYS A 95 14.41 24.91 7.45
CA CYS A 95 14.98 25.56 8.63
C CYS A 95 14.95 27.09 8.50
#